data_AF-A0A850JWU1-F1
#
_entry.id   AF-A0A850JWU1-F1
#
_cell.length_a   1.000
_cell.length_b   1.000
_cell.length_c   1.000
_cell.angle_alpha   90.00
_cell.angle_beta   90.00
_cell.angle_gamma   90.00
#
_symmetry.space_group_name_H-M   'P 1'
#
loop_
_entity.id
_entity.type
_entity.pdbx_description
1 polymer ?
#
loop_
_entity_poly.entity_id
_entity_poly.type
_entity_poly.pdbx_seq_one_letter_code
_entity_poly.pdbx_strand_id
1 'polypeptide(L)'
;MNNLYSFDVLKRDDDYAEIEVVFADESHEIFKAHFPDNSLLPGFLQIDIISEILAIKVIEIKKAKFLQAILPKDKVTYFVKIKDKTFNVKVEKENKKCSEFSIVQK
;
A
#
# COMPACT_ATOMS: atom_id res chain seq x y z
N MET A 1 6.39 -11.15 -3.21
CA MET A 1 6.42 -10.33 -1.98
C MET A 1 6.29 -11.20 -0.73
N ASN A 2 6.80 -12.44 -0.76
CA ASN A 2 6.52 -13.44 0.28
C ASN A 2 6.99 -12.94 1.65
N ASN A 3 6.07 -12.89 2.60
CA ASN A 3 6.31 -12.46 3.98
C ASN A 3 6.77 -10.99 4.15
N LEU A 4 6.60 -10.12 3.14
CA LEU A 4 6.86 -8.68 3.30
C LEU A 4 5.83 -8.02 4.22
N TYR A 5 4.58 -8.47 4.15
CA TYR A 5 3.48 -7.89 4.90
C TYR A 5 2.43 -8.96 5.24
N SER A 6 1.65 -8.69 6.27
CA SER A 6 0.35 -9.30 6.51
C SER A 6 -0.73 -8.23 6.40
N PHE A 7 -1.98 -8.65 6.15
CA PHE A 7 -3.09 -7.71 6.04
C PHE A 7 -4.37 -8.27 6.65
N ASP A 8 -5.21 -7.36 7.13
CA ASP A 8 -6.56 -7.64 7.61
C ASP A 8 -7.54 -6.70 6.90
N VAL A 9 -8.66 -7.26 6.43
CA VAL A 9 -9.74 -6.47 5.84
C VAL A 9 -10.65 -6.00 6.97
N LEU A 10 -10.56 -4.72 7.32
CA LEU A 10 -11.37 -4.11 8.37
C LEU A 10 -12.80 -3.85 7.91
N LYS A 11 -12.94 -3.42 6.66
CA LYS A 11 -14.24 -3.14 6.03
C LYS A 11 -14.17 -3.38 4.53
N ARG A 12 -15.24 -3.93 3.95
CA ARG A 12 -15.41 -4.05 2.49
C ARG A 12 -16.88 -4.00 2.11
N ASP A 13 -17.17 -3.12 1.17
CA ASP A 13 -18.44 -2.91 0.49
C ASP A 13 -18.19 -2.80 -1.03
N ASP A 14 -19.23 -2.55 -1.83
CA ASP A 14 -19.13 -2.60 -3.29
C ASP A 14 -18.22 -1.51 -3.87
N ASP A 15 -18.21 -0.33 -3.26
CA ASP A 15 -17.47 0.85 -3.72
C ASP A 15 -16.34 1.29 -2.78
N TYR A 16 -16.07 0.52 -1.71
CA TYR A 16 -15.10 0.91 -0.71
C TYR A 16 -14.45 -0.28 0.04
N ALA A 17 -13.23 -0.05 0.53
CA ALA A 17 -12.52 -1.00 1.38
C ALA A 17 -11.56 -0.29 2.34
N GLU A 18 -11.43 -0.85 3.54
CA GLU A 18 -10.43 -0.49 4.54
C GLU A 18 -9.59 -1.72 4.84
N ILE A 19 -8.29 -1.61 4.61
CA ILE A 19 -7.35 -2.72 4.74
C ILE A 19 -6.19 -2.28 5.61
N GLU A 20 -5.99 -2.95 6.74
CA GLU A 20 -4.81 -2.76 7.56
C GLU A 20 -3.67 -3.63 7.00
N VAL A 21 -2.47 -3.06 6.91
CA VAL A 21 -1.26 -3.75 6.46
C VAL A 21 -0.17 -3.55 7.50
N VAL A 22 0.44 -4.65 7.94
CA VAL A 22 1.58 -4.67 8.86
C VAL A 22 2.80 -5.18 8.11
N PHE A 23 3.88 -4.40 8.13
CA PHE A 23 5.11 -4.72 7.42
C PHE A 23 6.07 -5.56 8.25
N ALA A 24 6.87 -6.37 7.56
CA ALA A 24 7.96 -7.13 8.15
C ALA A 24 9.04 -6.22 8.78
N ASP A 25 9.94 -6.84 9.52
CA ASP A 25 11.09 -6.17 10.09
C ASP A 25 12.22 -5.94 9.06
N GLU A 26 13.26 -5.24 9.51
CA GLU A 26 14.44 -4.88 8.73
C GLU A 26 15.23 -6.09 8.19
N SER A 27 14.97 -7.30 8.69
CA SER A 27 15.62 -8.52 8.21
C SER A 27 15.11 -8.97 6.84
N HIS A 28 13.92 -8.50 6.43
CA HIS A 28 13.33 -8.84 5.14
C HIS A 28 14.17 -8.29 3.98
N GLU A 29 14.30 -9.06 2.90
CA GLU A 29 15.20 -8.77 1.77
C GLU A 29 14.94 -7.39 1.14
N ILE A 30 13.66 -7.00 1.00
CA ILE A 30 13.29 -5.68 0.47
C ILE A 30 13.79 -4.54 1.37
N PHE A 31 13.66 -4.64 2.69
CA PHE A 31 14.12 -3.59 3.61
C PHE A 31 15.65 -3.54 3.71
N LYS A 32 16.33 -4.69 3.61
CA LYS A 32 17.78 -4.77 3.48
C LYS A 32 18.28 -4.07 2.22
N ALA A 33 17.56 -4.23 1.11
CA ALA A 33 17.94 -3.65 -0.17
C ALA A 33 17.60 -2.16 -0.28
N HIS A 34 16.60 -1.67 0.46
CA HIS A 34 16.06 -0.32 0.31
C HIS A 34 15.88 0.37 1.67
N PHE A 35 16.90 0.99 2.22
CA PHE A 35 18.30 1.03 1.80
C PHE A 35 19.17 0.41 2.91
N PRO A 36 20.39 -0.09 2.62
CA PRO A 36 21.21 -0.78 3.61
C PRO A 36 21.36 -0.08 4.96
N ASP A 37 21.48 1.26 4.94
CA ASP A 37 21.63 2.09 6.15
C ASP A 37 20.36 2.90 6.51
N ASN A 38 19.29 2.76 5.72
CA ASN A 38 18.03 3.48 5.89
C ASN A 38 16.86 2.68 5.32
N SER A 39 16.49 1.59 6.00
CA SER A 39 15.42 0.70 5.58
C SER A 39 14.06 1.40 5.56
N LEU A 40 13.42 1.40 4.40
CA LEU A 40 12.07 1.92 4.18
C LEU A 40 11.42 1.23 2.98
N LEU A 41 10.11 1.21 2.91
CA LEU A 41 9.39 0.55 1.83
C LEU A 41 9.57 1.33 0.51
N PRO A 42 10.01 0.70 -0.59
CA PRO A 42 9.92 1.29 -1.92
C PRO A 42 8.49 1.80 -2.22
N GLY A 43 8.35 3.06 -2.62
CA GLY A 43 7.04 3.70 -2.79
C GLY A 43 6.10 2.92 -3.73
N PHE A 44 6.62 2.42 -4.85
CA PHE A 44 5.81 1.68 -5.83
C PHE A 44 5.20 0.38 -5.26
N LEU A 45 5.84 -0.24 -4.27
CA LEU A 45 5.30 -1.47 -3.66
C LEU A 45 3.96 -1.22 -2.97
N GLN A 46 3.66 0.00 -2.54
CA GLN A 46 2.32 0.30 -2.00
C GLN A 46 1.22 0.07 -3.05
N ILE A 47 1.52 0.32 -4.32
CA ILE A 47 0.60 0.10 -5.43
C ILE A 47 0.51 -1.39 -5.74
N ASP A 48 1.64 -2.10 -5.77
CA ASP A 48 1.66 -3.54 -6.04
C ASP A 48 0.93 -4.33 -4.94
N ILE A 49 1.17 -3.99 -3.66
CA ILE A 49 0.53 -4.60 -2.49
C ILE A 49 -0.99 -4.46 -2.58
N ILE A 50 -1.51 -3.24 -2.81
CA ILE A 50 -2.96 -3.08 -2.85
C ILE A 50 -3.56 -3.76 -4.08
N SER A 51 -2.80 -3.83 -5.19
CA SER A 51 -3.26 -4.51 -6.41
C SER A 51 -3.35 -6.02 -6.20
N GLU A 52 -2.39 -6.59 -5.48
CA GLU A 52 -2.38 -8.00 -5.07
C GLU A 52 -3.55 -8.30 -4.12
N ILE A 53 -3.73 -7.50 -3.07
CA ILE A 53 -4.82 -7.68 -2.09
C ILE A 53 -6.21 -7.57 -2.75
N LEU A 54 -6.39 -6.64 -3.68
CA LEU A 54 -7.65 -6.46 -4.39
C LEU A 54 -7.81 -7.40 -5.59
N ALA A 55 -6.79 -8.19 -5.92
CA ALA A 55 -6.72 -9.05 -7.11
C ALA A 55 -7.00 -8.30 -8.43
N ILE A 56 -6.47 -7.08 -8.57
CA ILE A 56 -6.65 -6.23 -9.75
C ILE A 56 -5.38 -6.15 -10.59
N LYS A 57 -5.56 -6.01 -11.91
CA LYS A 57 -4.48 -5.73 -12.85
C LYS A 57 -4.43 -4.24 -13.18
N VAL A 58 -3.45 -3.53 -12.63
CA VAL A 58 -3.22 -2.12 -12.93
C VAL A 58 -2.73 -1.95 -14.36
N ILE A 59 -3.36 -1.05 -15.10
CA ILE A 59 -2.97 -0.67 -16.48
C ILE A 59 -2.47 0.77 -16.57
N GLU A 60 -2.83 1.61 -15.59
CA GLU A 60 -2.49 3.03 -15.58
C GLU A 60 -2.42 3.54 -14.13
N ILE A 61 -1.43 4.38 -13.84
CA ILE A 61 -1.33 5.14 -12.58
C ILE A 61 -1.57 6.62 -12.94
N LYS A 62 -2.75 7.14 -12.58
CA LYS A 62 -3.13 8.55 -12.84
C LYS A 62 -2.45 9.52 -11.88
N LYS A 63 -2.18 9.07 -10.66
CA LYS A 63 -1.61 9.88 -9.58
C LYS A 63 -0.86 8.96 -8.62
N ALA A 64 0.32 9.38 -8.17
CA ALA A 64 1.03 8.78 -7.06
C ALA A 64 1.78 9.84 -6.26
N LYS A 65 1.50 9.90 -4.95
CA LYS A 65 2.14 10.81 -3.99
C LYS A 65 2.57 10.00 -2.77
N PHE A 66 3.85 10.03 -2.44
CA PHE A 66 4.44 9.40 -1.26
C PHE A 66 4.92 10.52 -0.33
N LEU A 67 4.13 10.81 0.70
CA LEU A 67 4.32 11.98 1.57
C LEU A 67 5.16 11.64 2.80
N GLN A 68 5.07 10.40 3.28
CA GLN A 68 5.84 9.90 4.42
C GLN A 68 6.41 8.51 4.10
N ALA A 69 7.56 8.19 4.70
CA ALA A 69 8.15 6.88 4.59
C ALA A 69 7.38 5.86 5.43
N ILE A 70 7.29 4.63 4.90
CA ILE A 70 6.87 3.45 5.64
C ILE A 70 8.13 2.69 6.03
N LEU A 71 8.33 2.48 7.32
CA LEU A 71 9.48 1.84 7.92
C LEU A 71 9.18 0.36 8.21
N PRO A 72 10.21 -0.46 8.50
CA PRO A 72 10.00 -1.80 9.00
C PRO A 72 9.10 -1.82 10.24
N LYS A 73 8.27 -2.86 10.39
CA LYS A 73 7.26 -3.03 11.45
C LYS A 73 6.15 -1.98 11.49
N ASP A 74 6.13 -1.01 10.57
CA ASP A 74 5.04 -0.05 10.49
C ASP A 74 3.72 -0.76 10.20
N LYS A 75 2.66 -0.14 10.72
CA LYS A 75 1.27 -0.46 10.42
C LYS A 75 0.64 0.72 9.69
N VAL A 76 -0.03 0.43 8.59
CA VAL A 76 -0.74 1.44 7.79
C VAL A 76 -2.12 0.95 7.41
N THR A 77 -3.04 1.89 7.17
CA THR A 77 -4.39 1.58 6.68
C THR A 77 -4.56 2.13 5.27
N TYR A 78 -4.94 1.25 4.35
CA TYR A 78 -5.34 1.58 3.00
C TYR A 78 -6.85 1.83 2.98
N PHE A 79 -7.24 3.05 2.61
CA PHE A 79 -8.61 3.45 2.36
C PHE A 79 -8.82 3.51 0.85
N VAL A 80 -9.58 2.57 0.31
CA VAL A 80 -9.79 2.39 -1.12
C VAL A 80 -11.21 2.83 -1.47
N LYS A 81 -11.34 3.79 -2.38
CA LYS A 81 -12.61 4.16 -3.01
C LYS A 81 -12.62 3.71 -4.47
N ILE A 82 -13.62 2.93 -4.84
CA ILE A 82 -13.76 2.33 -6.16
C ILE A 82 -14.80 3.13 -6.95
N LYS A 83 -14.43 3.57 -8.15
CA LYS A 83 -15.33 4.23 -9.09
C LYS A 83 -15.09 3.67 -10.48
N ASP A 84 -16.02 2.84 -10.95
CA ASP A 84 -15.91 2.09 -12.20
C ASP A 84 -14.62 1.24 -12.23
N LYS A 85 -13.67 1.61 -13.10
CA LYS A 85 -12.35 0.98 -13.20
C LYS A 85 -11.26 1.71 -12.42
N THR A 86 -11.57 2.81 -11.75
CA THR A 86 -10.60 3.65 -11.05
C THR A 86 -10.65 3.40 -9.54
N PHE A 87 -9.49 3.15 -8.95
CA PHE A 87 -9.30 2.97 -7.51
C PHE A 87 -8.54 4.16 -6.97
N ASN A 88 -9.16 4.92 -6.07
CA ASN A 88 -8.53 6.02 -5.36
C ASN A 88 -8.14 5.52 -3.98
N VAL A 89 -6.85 5.50 -3.71
CA VAL A 89 -6.27 4.92 -2.51
C VAL A 89 -5.62 6.03 -1.69
N LYS A 90 -6.01 6.14 -0.43
CA LYS A 90 -5.35 6.95 0.60
C LYS A 90 -4.72 5.99 1.60
N VAL A 91 -3.43 6.16 1.89
CA VAL A 91 -2.73 5.36 2.90
C VAL A 91 -2.48 6.27 4.10
N GLU A 92 -2.87 5.83 5.30
CA GLU A 92 -2.58 6.53 6.55
C GLU A 92 -1.71 5.68 7.47
N LYS A 93 -0.78 6.37 8.15
CA LYS A 93 0.06 5.84 9.22
C LYS A 93 -0.15 6.74 10.43
N GLU A 94 -0.49 6.17 11.58
CA GLU A 94 -0.73 6.95 12.82
C GLU A 94 -1.71 8.12 12.63
N ASN A 95 -2.82 7.89 11.93
CA ASN A 95 -3.83 8.90 11.56
C ASN A 95 -3.30 10.08 10.71
N LYS A 96 -2.10 9.95 10.14
CA LYS A 96 -1.52 10.91 9.21
C LYS A 96 -1.45 10.32 7.82
N LYS A 97 -1.79 11.13 6.82
CA LYS A 97 -1.70 10.73 5.42
C LYS A 97 -0.25 10.44 5.04
N CYS A 98 0.01 9.19 4.68
CA CYS A 98 1.31 8.68 4.27
C CYS A 98 1.46 8.71 2.75
N SER A 99 0.43 8.29 2.03
CA SER A 99 0.44 8.24 0.56
C SER A 99 -0.95 8.47 -0.02
N GLU A 100 -0.98 8.79 -1.31
CA GLU A 100 -2.21 8.85 -2.10
C GLU A 100 -1.91 8.48 -3.54
N PHE A 101 -2.73 7.59 -4.11
CA PHE A 101 -2.63 7.24 -5.51
C PHE A 101 -3.97 6.89 -6.13
N SER A 102 -4.05 7.08 -7.44
CA SER A 102 -5.23 6.77 -8.26
C SER A 102 -4.79 5.84 -9.38
N ILE A 103 -5.31 4.62 -9.40
CA ILE A 103 -4.93 3.56 -10.34
C ILE A 103 -6.13 3.07 -11.13
N VAL A 104 -5.91 2.60 -12.35
CA VAL A 104 -6.97 2.08 -13.24
C VAL A 104 -6.74 0.60 -13.49
N GLN A 105 -7.80 -0.21 -13.39
CA GLN A 105 -7.79 -1.63 -13.72
C GLN A 105 -8.17 -1.91 -15.18
N LYS A 106 -7.72 -3.05 -15.70
CA LYS A 106 -8.08 -3.56 -17.04
C LYS A 106 -9.58 -3.79 -17.19
#